data_AF-A0A2D4JWY5-F1
#
_entry.id   AF-A0A2D4JWY5-F1
#
_cell.length_a   1.000
_cell.length_b   1.000
_cell.length_c   1.000
_cell.angle_alpha   90.00
_cell.angle_beta   90.00
_cell.angle_gamma   90.00
#
_symmetry.space_group_name_H-M   'P 1'
#
loop_
_entity.id
_entity.type
_entity.pdbx_description
1 polymer ?
#
loop_
_entity_poly.entity_id
_entity_poly.type
_entity_poly.pdbx_seq_one_letter_code
_entity_poly.pdbx_strand_id
1 'polypeptide(L)'
;MAVWSGSGSVPATLVRPSLTSVSSGELQSLRTCNCEMAVLPLRQLLSLQPDSFLLQGDTLTVLSPLDRRPGGGFTVISDGFFHLDGRQQCRLTGYFKRHVELNSHHDYKNYRETILGRPMVFIINVRTKYNSSKEKTYALLVNTRHPKMRRQIENSMNNIISSVIGESYKLQFNFQDVVKKFFPSEAYLVHEESLSFSYEFKTDALFDFLYWFGISKRTVSINGKVLNLSSTNPEKKEIITKFLDKMSEPNLRSNSFSDRKFSIISRVSIDDVFNGNLTSQSTWMESPLALWTVSGSQKSGDRSSIEG
;
A
#
# COMPACT_ATOMS: atom_id res chain seq x y z
N MET A 1 21.80 21.49 -66.38
CA MET A 1 22.10 20.73 -65.15
C MET A 1 20.88 20.80 -64.23
N ALA A 2 20.60 19.71 -63.51
CA ALA A 2 19.38 19.35 -62.75
C ALA A 2 18.67 20.53 -62.02
N VAL A 3 17.32 20.71 -62.04
CA VAL A 3 16.18 19.80 -61.71
C VAL A 3 16.05 19.60 -60.18
N TRP A 4 15.25 20.43 -59.49
CA TRP A 4 13.99 20.05 -58.79
C TRP A 4 13.43 21.09 -57.81
N SER A 5 12.10 21.18 -57.86
CA SER A 5 11.16 21.91 -57.03
C SER A 5 10.87 21.18 -55.71
N GLY A 6 10.40 21.89 -54.68
CA GLY A 6 9.79 21.31 -53.47
C GLY A 6 9.44 22.39 -52.46
N SER A 7 8.21 22.92 -52.53
CA SER A 7 7.11 22.61 -51.59
C SER A 7 7.38 23.09 -50.16
N GLY A 8 6.62 24.12 -49.77
CA GLY A 8 6.60 24.64 -48.41
C GLY A 8 6.23 23.53 -47.42
N SER A 9 7.11 23.31 -46.47
CA SER A 9 6.83 22.51 -45.28
C SER A 9 6.73 23.46 -44.09
N VAL A 10 5.51 23.60 -43.60
CA VAL A 10 5.21 24.10 -42.26
C VAL A 10 6.00 23.23 -41.28
N PRO A 11 6.80 23.77 -40.34
CA PRO A 11 7.44 22.93 -39.36
C PRO A 11 6.35 22.35 -38.47
N ALA A 12 6.24 21.02 -38.56
CA ALA A 12 5.37 20.19 -37.74
C ALA A 12 5.56 20.55 -36.26
N THR A 13 4.42 20.90 -35.65
CA THR A 13 4.08 20.75 -34.25
C THR A 13 5.23 20.27 -33.37
N LEU A 14 5.73 21.19 -32.54
CA LEU A 14 6.52 20.92 -31.35
C LEU A 14 5.68 19.97 -30.46
N VAL A 15 5.87 18.66 -30.64
CA VAL A 15 5.21 17.63 -29.82
C VAL A 15 5.76 17.79 -28.40
N ARG A 16 5.01 18.54 -27.60
CA ARG A 16 5.18 18.63 -26.17
C ARG A 16 5.12 17.19 -25.64
N PRO A 17 6.13 16.66 -24.93
CA PRO A 17 5.99 15.40 -24.21
C PRO A 17 5.02 15.68 -23.06
N SER A 18 3.73 15.60 -23.37
CA SER A 18 2.69 15.79 -22.37
C SER A 18 2.66 14.52 -21.55
N LEU A 19 3.07 14.64 -20.29
CA LEU A 19 2.57 13.79 -19.22
C LEU A 19 1.04 13.91 -19.30
N THR A 20 0.40 13.06 -20.08
CA THR A 20 -1.04 13.15 -20.33
C THR A 20 -1.73 12.92 -18.99
N SER A 21 -2.44 13.94 -18.52
CA SER A 21 -3.29 13.81 -17.34
C SER A 21 -4.36 12.77 -17.66
N VAL A 22 -4.67 11.91 -16.70
CA VAL A 22 -5.69 10.86 -16.87
C VAL A 22 -7.04 11.49 -17.26
N SER A 23 -7.75 10.79 -18.14
CA SER A 23 -9.09 11.20 -18.59
C SER A 23 -10.09 11.17 -17.42
N SER A 24 -11.09 12.05 -17.43
CA SER A 24 -12.13 12.07 -16.38
C SER A 24 -12.88 10.73 -16.27
N GLY A 25 -13.12 10.03 -17.40
CA GLY A 25 -13.79 8.72 -17.40
C GLY A 25 -12.93 7.59 -16.81
N GLU A 26 -11.61 7.63 -17.01
CA GLU A 26 -10.68 6.71 -16.36
C GLU A 26 -10.59 7.00 -14.84
N LEU A 27 -10.62 8.28 -14.44
CA LEU A 27 -10.65 8.70 -13.03
C LEU A 27 -11.94 8.27 -12.30
N GLN A 28 -13.10 8.32 -12.96
CA GLN A 28 -14.38 7.91 -12.35
C GLN A 28 -14.49 6.38 -12.19
N SER A 29 -13.83 5.60 -13.04
CA SER A 29 -13.76 4.13 -12.93
C SER A 29 -12.61 3.63 -12.05
N LEU A 30 -11.71 4.52 -11.62
CA LEU A 30 -10.55 4.22 -10.79
C LEU A 30 -10.98 3.89 -9.36
N ARG A 31 -11.15 2.60 -9.11
CA ARG A 31 -11.18 2.06 -7.75
C ARG A 31 -9.74 1.87 -7.25
N THR A 32 -9.53 2.03 -5.94
CA THR A 32 -8.23 1.77 -5.31
C THR A 32 -7.69 0.38 -5.62
N CYS A 33 -8.54 -0.62 -5.88
CA CYS A 33 -8.13 -1.96 -6.29
C CYS A 33 -7.56 -2.07 -7.71
N ASN A 34 -7.66 -1.04 -8.55
CA ASN A 34 -7.24 -1.06 -9.96
C ASN A 34 -6.01 -0.17 -10.24
N CYS A 35 -5.49 0.51 -9.21
CA CYS A 35 -4.30 1.36 -9.33
C CYS A 35 -3.10 0.66 -8.69
N GLU A 36 -2.05 0.40 -9.46
CA GLU A 36 -0.80 -0.17 -8.97
C GLU A 36 0.09 0.92 -8.36
N MET A 37 0.38 1.96 -9.14
CA MET A 37 1.15 3.12 -8.71
C MET A 37 0.56 4.40 -9.31
N ALA A 38 0.82 5.53 -8.65
CA ALA A 38 0.41 6.84 -9.14
C ALA A 38 1.52 7.89 -8.92
N VAL A 39 1.58 8.87 -9.82
CA VAL A 39 2.49 10.02 -9.72
C VAL A 39 1.67 11.30 -9.81
N LEU A 40 1.95 12.25 -8.91
CA LEU A 40 1.40 13.60 -8.94
C LEU A 40 2.40 14.62 -8.41
N PRO A 41 2.27 15.92 -8.76
CA PRO A 41 3.10 16.96 -8.19
C PRO A 41 2.99 16.98 -6.66
N LEU A 42 4.11 17.13 -5.94
CA LEU A 42 4.09 17.08 -4.48
C LEU A 42 3.17 18.16 -3.90
N ARG A 43 3.23 19.38 -4.44
CA ARG A 43 2.32 20.47 -4.03
C ARG A 43 0.84 20.11 -4.19
N GLN A 44 0.50 19.34 -5.22
CA GLN A 44 -0.86 18.87 -5.43
C GLN A 44 -1.24 17.85 -4.34
N LEU A 45 -0.38 16.88 -4.03
CA LEU A 45 -0.62 15.94 -2.93
C LEU A 45 -0.87 16.66 -1.61
N LEU A 46 -0.02 17.64 -1.26
CA LEU A 46 -0.15 18.43 -0.03
C LEU A 46 -1.49 19.18 0.03
N SER A 47 -1.94 19.73 -1.10
CA SER A 47 -3.22 20.43 -1.16
C SER A 47 -4.44 19.50 -1.08
N LEU A 48 -4.32 18.26 -1.57
CA LEU A 48 -5.44 17.31 -1.61
C LEU A 48 -5.54 16.46 -0.34
N GLN A 49 -4.47 16.38 0.47
CA GLN A 49 -4.40 15.56 1.68
C GLN A 49 -3.84 16.35 2.88
N PRO A 50 -4.49 17.47 3.27
CA PRO A 50 -4.00 18.30 4.38
C PRO A 50 -3.97 17.57 5.73
N ASP A 51 -4.86 16.58 5.90
CA ASP A 51 -4.94 15.77 7.13
C ASP A 51 -3.78 14.75 7.27
N SER A 52 -3.08 14.46 6.17
CA SER A 52 -1.94 13.53 6.15
C SER A 52 -0.59 14.25 6.05
N PHE A 53 -0.57 15.45 5.48
CA PHE A 53 0.67 16.18 5.20
C PHE A 53 0.53 17.65 5.54
N LEU A 54 1.44 18.15 6.39
CA LEU A 54 1.50 19.56 6.76
C LEU A 54 2.86 20.13 6.39
N LEU A 55 2.89 21.07 5.44
CA LEU A 55 4.09 21.83 5.10
C LEU A 55 4.07 23.18 5.84
N GLN A 56 4.94 23.34 6.83
CA GLN A 56 5.09 24.57 7.60
C GLN A 56 6.51 25.11 7.43
N GLY A 57 6.64 26.21 6.67
CA GLY A 57 7.94 26.74 6.25
C GLY A 57 8.75 25.65 5.53
N ASP A 58 9.88 25.29 6.13
CA ASP A 58 10.86 24.38 5.54
C ASP A 58 10.73 22.95 6.11
N THR A 59 9.67 22.68 6.88
CA THR A 59 9.41 21.35 7.45
C THR A 59 8.12 20.77 6.89
N LEU A 60 8.22 19.60 6.26
CA LEU A 60 7.09 18.75 5.89
C LEU A 60 6.87 17.72 7.00
N THR A 61 5.71 17.75 7.63
CA THR A 61 5.31 16.80 8.66
C THR A 61 4.32 15.81 8.08
N VAL A 62 4.67 14.53 8.16
CA VAL A 62 3.75 13.42 7.88
C VAL A 62 2.95 13.19 9.14
N LEU A 63 1.67 13.52 9.07
CA LEU A 63 0.78 13.37 10.22
C LEU A 63 0.46 11.89 10.36
N SER A 64 0.77 11.33 11.53
CA SER A 64 0.24 10.03 11.90
C SER A 64 -1.28 10.14 11.99
N PRO A 65 -2.04 9.11 11.58
CA PRO A 65 -3.48 9.12 11.78
C PRO A 65 -3.74 9.41 13.26
N LEU A 66 -4.48 10.47 13.56
CA LEU A 66 -5.02 10.68 14.90
C LEU A 66 -5.75 9.40 15.35
N ASP A 67 -5.88 9.21 16.67
CA ASP A 67 -6.55 8.07 17.33
C ASP A 67 -7.92 7.66 16.72
N ARG A 68 -8.52 8.50 15.88
CA ARG A 68 -9.74 8.24 15.10
C ARG A 68 -9.58 7.23 13.96
N ARG A 69 -8.38 6.96 13.42
CA ARG A 69 -8.17 5.98 12.31
C ARG A 69 -6.86 5.18 12.46
N PRO A 70 -6.73 4.33 13.50
CA PRO A 70 -5.57 3.47 13.64
C PRO A 70 -5.38 2.60 12.39
N GLY A 71 -4.19 2.68 11.79
CA GLY A 71 -3.84 1.91 10.58
C GLY A 71 -4.13 2.59 9.23
N GLY A 72 -4.71 3.80 9.21
CA GLY A 72 -4.85 4.61 7.99
C GLY A 72 -3.59 5.43 7.64
N GLY A 73 -3.69 6.29 6.64
CA GLY A 73 -2.64 7.22 6.20
C GLY A 73 -1.66 6.66 5.17
N PHE A 74 -0.54 7.36 5.02
CA PHE A 74 0.53 7.04 4.09
C PHE A 74 1.82 6.72 4.85
N THR A 75 2.63 5.82 4.29
CA THR A 75 4.00 5.57 4.77
C THR A 75 4.96 6.30 3.85
N VAL A 76 5.48 7.45 4.27
CA VAL A 76 6.49 8.18 3.49
C VAL A 76 7.85 7.58 3.75
N ILE A 77 8.53 7.14 2.70
CA ILE A 77 9.87 6.55 2.80
C ILE A 77 10.92 7.57 2.38
N SER A 78 11.88 7.86 3.27
CA SER A 78 12.88 8.92 3.06
C SER A 78 14.06 8.81 4.04
N ASP A 79 15.05 9.70 3.88
CA ASP A 79 16.16 9.90 4.83
C ASP A 79 15.98 11.17 5.69
N GLY A 80 14.86 11.87 5.56
CA GLY A 80 14.53 13.02 6.39
C GLY A 80 14.79 14.38 5.75
N PHE A 81 15.31 14.42 4.52
CA PHE A 81 15.49 15.65 3.76
C PHE A 81 15.14 15.44 2.29
N PHE A 82 14.60 16.48 1.65
CA PHE A 82 14.38 16.51 0.20
C PHE A 82 14.44 17.96 -0.30
N HIS A 83 14.65 18.15 -1.60
CA HIS A 83 14.59 19.48 -2.21
C HIS A 83 13.19 19.72 -2.79
N LEU A 84 12.55 20.83 -2.43
CA LEU A 84 11.30 21.25 -3.02
C LEU A 84 11.59 22.11 -4.26
N ASP A 85 11.23 21.59 -5.43
CA ASP A 85 11.41 22.19 -6.76
C ASP A 85 12.85 22.71 -7.02
N GLY A 86 13.85 22.00 -6.48
CA GLY A 86 15.28 22.28 -6.64
C GLY A 86 15.79 23.57 -5.99
N ARG A 87 15.01 24.21 -5.11
CA ARG A 87 15.37 25.50 -4.50
C ARG A 87 15.57 25.41 -2.99
N GLN A 88 14.62 24.80 -2.30
CA GLN A 88 14.58 24.83 -0.83
C GLN A 88 14.75 23.42 -0.29
N GLN A 89 15.72 23.22 0.60
CA GLN A 89 15.87 21.98 1.32
C GLN A 89 14.80 21.93 2.42
N CYS A 90 13.92 20.95 2.35
CA CYS A 90 12.88 20.72 3.33
C CYS A 90 13.26 19.55 4.23
N ARG A 91 13.05 19.72 5.54
CA ARG A 91 13.15 18.65 6.53
C ARG A 91 11.84 17.86 6.54
N LEU A 92 11.92 16.55 6.51
CA LEU A 92 10.78 15.66 6.61
C LEU A 92 10.71 15.06 8.02
N THR A 93 9.54 15.11 8.64
CA THR A 93 9.27 14.48 9.95
C THR A 93 8.12 13.48 9.83
N GLY A 94 8.07 12.48 10.73
CA GLY A 94 7.07 11.40 10.65
C GLY A 94 7.28 10.42 9.49
N TYR A 95 8.49 10.38 8.92
CA TYR A 95 8.84 9.47 7.84
C TYR A 95 9.35 8.12 8.35
N PHE A 96 9.31 7.15 7.45
CA PHE A 96 9.87 5.84 7.61
C PHE A 96 11.25 5.78 6.91
N LYS A 97 12.28 5.31 7.62
CA LYS A 97 13.65 5.30 7.10
C LYS A 97 13.78 4.40 5.86
N ARG A 98 14.60 4.81 4.89
CA ARG A 98 14.91 3.97 3.71
C ARG A 98 15.68 2.69 4.06
N HIS A 99 16.48 2.71 5.12
CA HIS A 99 17.21 1.55 5.62
C HIS A 99 16.80 1.27 7.06
N VAL A 100 16.34 0.04 7.33
CA VAL A 100 15.94 -0.39 8.67
C VAL A 100 16.69 -1.67 9.02
N GLU A 101 17.31 -1.68 10.19
CA GLU A 101 17.91 -2.88 10.77
C GLU A 101 16.89 -3.56 11.69
N LEU A 102 16.76 -4.88 11.56
CA LEU A 102 15.82 -5.72 12.27
C LEU A 102 16.63 -6.80 12.99
N ASN A 103 16.44 -6.91 14.31
CA ASN A 103 17.25 -7.84 15.12
C ASN A 103 16.40 -8.98 15.70
N SER A 104 15.08 -8.90 15.59
CA SER A 104 14.17 -9.91 16.10
C SER A 104 13.06 -10.25 15.11
N HIS A 105 12.49 -11.45 15.26
CA HIS A 105 11.30 -11.84 14.50
C HIS A 105 10.11 -10.90 14.77
N HIS A 106 10.03 -10.32 15.97
CA HIS A 106 9.01 -9.33 16.31
C HIS A 106 9.20 -8.04 15.49
N ASP A 107 10.43 -7.53 15.38
CA ASP A 107 10.75 -6.36 14.56
C ASP A 107 10.39 -6.62 13.09
N TYR A 108 10.73 -7.80 12.58
CA TYR A 108 10.36 -8.20 11.23
C TYR A 108 8.85 -8.24 11.01
N LYS A 109 8.09 -8.81 11.94
CA LYS A 109 6.63 -8.86 11.86
C LYS A 109 6.03 -7.44 11.83
N ASN A 110 6.47 -6.58 12.74
CA ASN A 110 6.00 -5.18 12.82
C ASN A 110 6.39 -4.38 11.56
N TYR A 111 7.61 -4.57 11.07
CA TYR A 111 8.09 -3.95 9.83
C TYR A 111 7.24 -4.38 8.64
N ARG A 112 7.01 -5.68 8.50
CA ARG A 112 6.17 -6.25 7.43
C ARG A 112 4.74 -5.70 7.48
N GLU A 113 4.13 -5.65 8.66
CA GLU A 113 2.80 -5.09 8.86
C GLU A 113 2.74 -3.61 8.48
N THR A 114 3.78 -2.84 8.84
CA THR A 114 3.89 -1.41 8.52
C THR A 114 4.00 -1.16 7.02
N ILE A 115 4.92 -1.86 6.33
CA ILE A 115 5.16 -1.69 4.89
C ILE A 115 3.94 -2.13 4.06
N LEU A 116 3.21 -3.16 4.49
CA LEU A 116 2.08 -3.72 3.74
C LEU A 116 0.72 -3.17 4.17
N GLY A 117 0.65 -2.43 5.28
CA GLY A 117 -0.59 -1.90 5.82
C GLY A 117 -1.08 -0.64 5.10
N ARG A 118 -0.14 0.20 4.66
CA ARG A 118 -0.42 1.54 4.12
C ARG A 118 0.21 1.74 2.75
N PRO A 119 -0.41 2.56 1.87
CA PRO A 119 0.25 3.01 0.64
C PRO A 119 1.57 3.69 0.97
N MET A 120 2.61 3.40 0.19
CA MET A 120 3.93 4.03 0.36
C MET A 120 4.02 5.28 -0.50
N VAL A 121 4.75 6.29 -0.02
CA VAL A 121 4.99 7.54 -0.74
C VAL A 121 6.49 7.78 -0.82
N PHE A 122 6.99 8.00 -2.03
CA PHE A 122 8.37 8.43 -2.29
C PHE A 122 8.34 9.84 -2.87
N ILE A 123 9.22 10.71 -2.38
CA ILE A 123 9.41 12.04 -2.93
C ILE A 123 10.48 11.94 -4.01
N ILE A 124 10.13 12.37 -5.22
CA ILE A 124 10.99 12.30 -6.39
C ILE A 124 11.23 13.65 -7.02
N ASN A 125 12.45 13.85 -7.46
CA ASN A 125 12.91 15.10 -8.04
C ASN A 125 13.30 14.86 -9.49
N VAL A 126 12.63 15.57 -10.40
CA VAL A 126 12.74 15.38 -11.84
C VAL A 126 13.22 16.68 -12.48
N ARG A 127 14.25 16.57 -13.32
CA ARG A 127 14.85 17.67 -14.08
C ARG A 127 14.68 17.43 -15.57
N THR A 128 14.25 18.43 -16.32
CA THR A 128 14.07 18.29 -17.78
C THR A 128 15.27 18.88 -18.53
N LYS A 129 15.69 18.24 -19.62
CA LYS A 129 16.86 18.67 -20.43
C LYS A 129 16.76 20.11 -20.93
N TYR A 130 15.55 20.54 -21.32
CA TYR A 130 15.30 21.89 -21.86
C TYR A 130 15.21 22.99 -20.80
N ASN A 131 14.99 22.62 -19.53
CA ASN A 131 14.93 23.56 -18.42
C ASN A 131 15.75 23.00 -17.25
N SER A 132 17.06 22.90 -17.45
CA SER A 132 18.00 22.45 -16.40
C SER A 132 17.90 23.30 -15.13
N SER A 133 17.45 24.56 -15.19
CA SER A 133 17.24 25.38 -13.98
C SER A 133 15.95 25.09 -13.21
N LYS A 134 15.02 24.28 -13.74
CA LYS A 134 13.71 24.02 -13.13
C LYS A 134 13.52 22.53 -12.84
N GLU A 135 14.00 22.12 -11.68
CA GLU A 135 13.66 20.86 -11.06
C GLU A 135 12.22 20.91 -10.54
N LYS A 136 11.49 19.79 -10.65
CA LYS A 136 10.13 19.65 -10.15
C LYS A 136 10.05 18.49 -9.18
N THR A 137 9.35 18.69 -8.08
CA THR A 137 9.13 17.63 -7.09
C THR A 137 7.77 16.97 -7.29
N TYR A 138 7.78 15.65 -7.42
CA TYR A 138 6.60 14.80 -7.50
C TYR A 138 6.56 13.84 -6.31
N ALA A 139 5.38 13.28 -6.05
CA ALA A 139 5.19 12.16 -5.15
C ALA A 139 4.82 10.93 -5.98
N LEU A 140 5.55 9.84 -5.75
CA LEU A 140 5.20 8.50 -6.23
C LEU A 140 4.43 7.79 -5.12
N LEU A 141 3.17 7.43 -5.38
CA LEU A 141 2.38 6.55 -4.55
C LEU A 141 2.49 5.11 -5.04
N VAL A 142 2.84 4.20 -4.14
CA VAL A 142 2.82 2.76 -4.37
C VAL A 142 1.66 2.18 -3.57
N ASN A 143 0.67 1.64 -4.28
CA ASN A 143 -0.52 1.12 -3.64
C ASN A 143 -0.30 -0.32 -3.17
N THR A 144 0.05 -0.48 -1.90
CA THR A 144 0.28 -1.78 -1.25
C THR A 144 -1.00 -2.59 -1.01
N ARG A 145 -2.18 -2.03 -1.30
CA ARG A 145 -3.46 -2.75 -1.29
C ARG A 145 -3.76 -3.43 -2.61
N HIS A 146 -3.16 -2.97 -3.69
CA HIS A 146 -3.34 -3.59 -4.98
C HIS A 146 -2.79 -5.03 -4.93
N PRO A 147 -3.58 -6.08 -5.25
CA PRO A 147 -3.17 -7.47 -5.06
C PRO A 147 -1.85 -7.82 -5.72
N LYS A 148 -1.59 -7.32 -6.93
CA LYS A 148 -0.32 -7.52 -7.64
C LYS A 148 0.87 -6.86 -6.93
N MET A 149 0.68 -5.65 -6.39
CA MET A 149 1.76 -4.92 -5.73
C MET A 149 2.07 -5.51 -4.37
N ARG A 150 1.01 -5.81 -3.61
CA ARG A 150 1.12 -6.53 -2.36
C ARG A 150 1.85 -7.86 -2.55
N ARG A 151 1.42 -8.67 -3.54
CA ARG A 151 2.02 -9.98 -3.82
C ARG A 151 3.49 -9.86 -4.24
N GLN A 152 3.87 -8.87 -5.05
CA GLN A 152 5.28 -8.65 -5.41
C GLN A 152 6.13 -8.38 -4.16
N ILE A 153 5.70 -7.46 -3.29
CA ILE A 153 6.44 -7.10 -2.09
C ILE A 153 6.47 -8.26 -1.08
N GLU A 154 5.32 -8.88 -0.79
CA GLU A 154 5.19 -10.01 0.13
C GLU A 154 6.00 -11.24 -0.33
N ASN A 155 5.92 -11.59 -1.60
CA ASN A 155 6.66 -12.74 -2.13
C ASN A 155 8.16 -12.50 -2.06
N SER A 156 8.63 -11.28 -2.34
CA SER A 156 10.05 -10.96 -2.20
C SER A 156 10.54 -11.07 -0.76
N MET A 157 9.74 -10.61 0.21
CA MET A 157 10.04 -10.78 1.64
C MET A 157 10.03 -12.26 2.06
N ASN A 158 9.10 -13.07 1.56
CA ASN A 158 9.05 -14.51 1.86
C ASN A 158 10.22 -15.28 1.24
N ASN A 159 10.56 -14.96 -0.01
CA ASN A 159 11.58 -15.67 -0.78
C ASN A 159 12.99 -15.48 -0.19
N ILE A 160 13.31 -14.29 0.35
CA ILE A 160 14.62 -14.09 0.98
C ILE A 160 14.74 -14.89 2.28
N ILE A 161 13.67 -15.00 3.07
CA ILE A 161 13.65 -15.79 4.31
C ILE A 161 13.88 -17.28 4.01
N SER A 162 13.21 -17.81 2.99
CA SER A 162 13.39 -19.22 2.62
C SER A 162 14.80 -19.57 2.14
N SER A 163 15.58 -18.57 1.72
CA SER A 163 16.93 -18.79 1.18
C SER A 163 18.04 -18.67 2.22
N VAL A 164 17.76 -18.15 3.43
CA VAL A 164 18.79 -17.68 4.37
C VAL A 164 18.42 -18.03 5.84
N ILE A 165 17.88 -19.23 6.08
CA ILE A 165 17.40 -19.62 7.42
C ILE A 165 18.55 -19.61 8.43
N GLY A 166 18.46 -18.73 9.43
CA GLY A 166 19.42 -18.65 10.55
C GLY A 166 20.62 -17.72 10.32
N GLU A 167 20.64 -16.93 9.25
CA GLU A 167 21.73 -16.01 8.94
C GLU A 167 21.22 -14.58 8.69
N SER A 168 22.14 -13.61 8.65
CA SER A 168 21.76 -12.24 8.35
C SER A 168 21.51 -12.06 6.85
N TYR A 169 20.53 -11.23 6.49
CA TYR A 169 20.21 -10.96 5.09
C TYR A 169 19.75 -9.52 4.89
N LYS A 170 19.94 -9.03 3.66
CA LYS A 170 19.50 -7.69 3.23
C LYS A 170 18.60 -7.79 2.01
N LEU A 171 17.42 -7.20 2.09
CA LEU A 171 16.50 -7.10 0.96
C LEU A 171 16.26 -5.63 0.60
N GLN A 172 16.54 -5.28 -0.65
CA GLN A 172 16.29 -3.96 -1.22
C GLN A 172 15.19 -4.02 -2.29
N PHE A 173 14.27 -3.07 -2.23
CA PHE A 173 13.22 -2.83 -3.21
C PHE A 173 13.58 -1.60 -4.04
N ASN A 174 13.49 -1.70 -5.36
CA ASN A 174 13.81 -0.62 -6.27
C ASN A 174 12.62 -0.30 -7.20
N PHE A 175 12.26 0.98 -7.30
CA PHE A 175 11.22 1.51 -8.19
C PHE A 175 11.77 2.35 -9.35
N GLN A 176 13.09 2.52 -9.45
CA GLN A 176 13.75 3.35 -10.46
C GLN A 176 13.32 3.02 -11.88
N ASP A 177 13.32 1.73 -12.25
CA ASP A 177 13.01 1.28 -13.62
C ASP A 177 11.60 1.71 -14.05
N VAL A 178 10.63 1.60 -13.15
CA VAL A 178 9.23 1.96 -13.42
C VAL A 178 9.08 3.47 -13.55
N VAL A 179 9.76 4.24 -12.71
CA VAL A 179 9.69 5.70 -12.74
C VAL A 179 10.40 6.26 -13.97
N LYS A 180 11.56 5.73 -14.33
CA LYS A 180 12.30 6.11 -15.56
C LYS A 180 11.47 5.85 -16.82
N LYS A 181 10.72 4.74 -16.86
CA LYS A 181 9.81 4.41 -17.97
C LYS A 181 8.58 5.32 -18.04
N PHE A 182 8.14 5.87 -16.90
CA PHE A 182 6.97 6.74 -16.84
C PHE A 182 7.27 8.16 -17.32
N PHE A 183 8.43 8.70 -16.95
CA PHE A 183 8.84 10.02 -17.42
C PHE A 183 9.40 9.96 -18.85
N PRO A 184 9.25 11.03 -19.63
CA PRO A 184 9.84 11.09 -20.97
C PRO A 184 11.37 10.98 -20.90
N SER A 185 11.99 10.41 -21.93
CA SER A 185 13.44 10.11 -21.98
C SER A 185 14.33 11.35 -21.79
N GLU A 186 13.80 12.55 -22.00
CA GLU A 186 14.48 13.83 -21.81
C GLU A 186 14.43 14.34 -20.36
N ALA A 187 13.76 13.60 -19.46
CA ALA A 187 13.71 13.88 -18.03
C ALA A 187 14.69 12.98 -17.26
N TYR A 188 15.43 13.61 -16.35
CA TYR A 188 16.40 12.96 -15.50
C TYR A 188 15.94 12.98 -14.05
N LEU A 189 16.10 11.86 -13.36
CA LEU A 189 15.89 11.76 -11.92
C LEU A 189 17.14 12.28 -11.22
N VAL A 190 16.98 13.28 -10.33
CA VAL A 190 18.13 13.93 -9.68
C VAL A 190 18.70 13.06 -8.55
N HIS A 191 17.85 12.30 -7.85
CA HIS A 191 18.23 11.44 -6.73
C HIS A 191 17.62 10.05 -6.91
N GLU A 192 18.21 9.21 -7.75
CA GLU A 192 17.63 7.90 -8.07
C GLU A 192 17.51 6.97 -6.85
N GLU A 193 18.43 7.09 -5.89
CA GLU A 193 18.42 6.30 -4.66
C GLU A 193 17.18 6.54 -3.80
N SER A 194 16.52 7.70 -3.95
CA SER A 194 15.28 8.05 -3.23
C SER A 194 14.12 7.11 -3.56
N LEU A 195 14.23 6.34 -4.65
CA LEU A 195 13.25 5.37 -5.12
C LEU A 195 13.54 3.94 -4.68
N SER A 196 14.40 3.78 -3.68
CA SER A 196 14.68 2.46 -3.11
C SER A 196 14.60 2.49 -1.59
N PHE A 197 14.21 1.35 -1.03
CA PHE A 197 14.24 1.12 0.40
C PHE A 197 14.66 -0.32 0.66
N SER A 198 15.21 -0.55 1.84
CA SER A 198 15.77 -1.84 2.20
C SER A 198 15.62 -2.08 3.70
N TYR A 199 15.63 -3.35 4.05
CA TYR A 199 15.84 -3.75 5.42
C TYR A 199 16.95 -4.79 5.48
N GLU A 200 17.58 -4.84 6.65
CA GLU A 200 18.60 -5.80 6.98
C GLU A 200 18.14 -6.54 8.23
N PHE A 201 18.03 -7.85 8.14
CA PHE A 201 17.78 -8.70 9.28
C PHE A 201 19.11 -9.23 9.78
N LYS A 202 19.50 -8.86 11.00
CA LYS A 202 20.73 -9.33 11.63
C LYS A 202 20.39 -10.46 12.59
N THR A 203 21.15 -11.53 12.51
CA THR A 203 21.07 -12.65 13.45
C THR A 203 22.34 -12.67 14.30
N ASP A 204 22.21 -13.07 15.57
CA ASP A 204 23.35 -13.34 16.46
C ASP A 204 24.03 -14.68 16.06
N ALA A 205 24.35 -14.84 14.78
CA ALA A 205 25.08 -15.99 14.28
C ALA A 205 26.57 -15.75 14.50
N LEU A 206 27.23 -16.67 15.22
CA LEU A 206 28.68 -16.64 15.45
C LEU A 206 29.50 -16.72 14.14
N PHE A 207 28.87 -17.14 13.05
CA PHE A 207 29.48 -17.36 11.74
C PHE A 207 28.54 -16.95 10.61
N ASP A 208 28.60 -15.67 10.22
CA ASP A 208 27.75 -15.08 9.18
C ASP A 208 28.48 -15.00 7.82
N PHE A 209 29.04 -16.13 7.39
CA PHE A 209 29.91 -16.18 6.22
C PHE A 209 29.16 -15.78 4.94
N LEU A 210 27.92 -16.25 4.74
CA LEU A 210 27.14 -15.92 3.54
C LEU A 210 26.78 -14.43 3.46
N TYR A 211 26.57 -13.76 4.59
CA TYR A 211 26.43 -12.30 4.65
C TYR A 211 27.74 -11.58 4.35
N TRP A 212 28.86 -12.04 4.89
CA TRP A 212 30.18 -11.47 4.60
C TRP A 212 30.53 -11.60 3.11
N PHE A 213 30.29 -12.77 2.52
CA PHE A 213 30.49 -12.99 1.07
C PHE A 213 29.43 -12.31 0.20
N GLY A 214 28.47 -11.59 0.77
CA GLY A 214 27.49 -10.78 0.05
C GLY A 214 26.38 -11.57 -0.65
N ILE A 215 26.28 -12.88 -0.41
CA ILE A 215 25.31 -13.79 -1.04
C ILE A 215 23.90 -13.55 -0.46
N SER A 216 23.80 -13.10 0.78
CA SER A 216 22.52 -12.79 1.44
C SER A 216 21.95 -11.39 1.13
N LYS A 217 22.57 -10.66 0.19
CA LYS A 217 22.09 -9.35 -0.29
C LYS A 217 21.29 -9.52 -1.56
N ARG A 218 20.00 -9.18 -1.53
CA ARG A 218 19.09 -9.28 -2.67
C ARG A 218 18.46 -7.94 -3.01
N THR A 219 18.46 -7.59 -4.28
CA THR A 219 17.75 -6.43 -4.82
C THR A 219 16.61 -6.89 -5.72
N VAL A 220 15.44 -6.29 -5.56
CA VAL A 220 14.22 -6.59 -6.32
C VAL A 220 13.69 -5.33 -6.97
N SER A 221 13.61 -5.31 -8.30
CA SER A 221 12.87 -4.29 -9.04
C SER A 221 11.37 -4.57 -8.98
N ILE A 222 10.59 -3.61 -8.47
CA ILE A 222 9.14 -3.71 -8.40
C ILE A 222 8.53 -3.11 -9.67
N ASN A 223 7.64 -3.87 -10.31
CA ASN A 223 7.04 -3.50 -11.59
C ASN A 223 5.56 -3.18 -11.46
N GLY A 224 5.12 -2.08 -12.06
CA GLY A 224 3.69 -1.79 -12.16
C GLY A 224 3.31 -0.66 -13.11
N LYS A 225 2.00 -0.54 -13.39
CA LYS A 225 1.44 0.55 -14.19
C LYS A 225 1.39 1.82 -13.34
N VAL A 226 2.03 2.88 -13.84
CA VAL A 226 2.03 4.19 -13.21
C VAL A 226 0.95 5.07 -13.83
N LEU A 227 0.15 5.67 -12.97
CA LEU A 227 -0.94 6.57 -13.33
C LEU A 227 -0.56 8.04 -13.06
N ASN A 228 -0.85 8.95 -14.00
CA ASN A 228 -0.59 10.38 -13.81
C ASN A 228 -1.80 11.09 -13.18
N LEU A 229 -1.73 11.42 -11.89
CA LEU A 229 -2.77 12.14 -11.16
C LEU A 229 -2.57 13.68 -11.16
N SER A 230 -1.80 14.23 -12.10
CA SER A 230 -1.71 15.70 -12.25
C SER A 230 -3.01 16.29 -12.81
N SER A 231 -3.56 17.28 -12.13
CA SER A 231 -4.72 18.02 -12.66
C SER A 231 -4.83 19.45 -12.16
N THR A 232 -5.20 20.35 -13.08
CA THR A 232 -5.54 21.75 -12.78
C THR A 232 -7.05 21.97 -12.62
N ASN A 233 -7.89 21.06 -13.12
CA ASN A 233 -9.35 21.19 -13.10
C ASN A 233 -9.91 20.85 -11.69
N PRO A 234 -10.78 21.70 -11.10
CA PRO A 234 -11.36 21.46 -9.78
C PRO A 234 -12.18 20.17 -9.67
N GLU A 235 -12.96 19.79 -10.68
CA GLU A 235 -13.75 18.55 -10.67
C GLU A 235 -12.85 17.31 -10.61
N LYS A 236 -11.79 17.31 -11.43
CA LYS A 236 -10.79 16.24 -11.40
C LYS A 236 -10.06 16.19 -10.06
N LYS A 237 -9.77 17.34 -9.45
CA LYS A 237 -9.16 17.39 -8.11
C LYS A 237 -10.04 16.72 -7.08
N GLU A 238 -11.35 16.97 -7.08
CA GLU A 238 -12.28 16.31 -6.15
C GLU A 238 -12.28 14.78 -6.31
N ILE A 239 -12.27 14.29 -7.56
CA ILE A 239 -12.17 12.85 -7.84
C ILE A 239 -10.85 12.28 -7.31
N ILE A 240 -9.74 13.00 -7.52
CA ILE A 240 -8.41 12.60 -7.02
C ILE A 240 -8.39 12.61 -5.49
N THR A 241 -8.99 13.61 -4.83
CA THR A 241 -9.12 13.66 -3.37
C THR A 241 -9.85 12.43 -2.86
N LYS A 242 -11.05 12.13 -3.37
CA LYS A 242 -11.83 10.94 -2.98
C LYS A 242 -11.04 9.65 -3.20
N PHE A 243 -10.27 9.58 -4.28
CA PHE A 243 -9.40 8.44 -4.57
C PHE A 243 -8.27 8.29 -3.52
N LEU A 244 -7.60 9.39 -3.17
CA LEU A 244 -6.53 9.40 -2.16
C LEU A 244 -7.07 9.10 -0.76
N ASP A 245 -8.23 9.64 -0.39
CA ASP A 245 -8.90 9.35 0.88
C ASP A 245 -9.19 7.84 1.02
N LYS A 246 -9.73 7.23 -0.04
CA LYS A 246 -9.99 5.80 -0.05
C LYS A 246 -8.70 4.96 -0.03
N MET A 247 -7.62 5.48 -0.60
CA MET A 247 -6.30 4.83 -0.55
C MET A 247 -5.69 4.91 0.86
N SER A 248 -5.99 5.98 1.61
CA SER A 248 -5.48 6.24 2.96
C SER A 248 -6.37 5.71 4.09
N GLU A 249 -7.59 5.24 3.82
CA GLU A 249 -8.44 4.56 4.83
C GLU A 249 -7.69 3.44 5.56
N PRO A 250 -7.99 3.05 6.80
CA PRO A 250 -7.32 1.91 7.43
C PRO A 250 -7.54 0.61 6.65
N ASN A 251 -6.49 -0.19 6.47
CA ASN A 251 -6.62 -1.52 5.88
C ASN A 251 -7.19 -2.47 6.94
N LEU A 252 -8.52 -2.43 7.13
CA LEU A 252 -9.25 -3.41 7.91
C LEU A 252 -9.21 -4.74 7.16
N ARG A 253 -8.09 -5.46 7.27
CA ARG A 253 -8.10 -6.90 7.02
C ARG A 253 -9.07 -7.49 8.04
N SER A 254 -10.26 -7.85 7.59
CA SER A 254 -11.04 -8.88 8.28
C SER A 254 -10.13 -10.10 8.37
N ASN A 255 -9.60 -10.39 9.55
CA ASN A 255 -9.02 -11.68 9.87
C ASN A 255 -10.13 -12.74 9.89
N SER A 256 -10.78 -13.00 8.75
CA SER A 256 -11.80 -14.03 8.58
C SER A 256 -11.32 -15.03 7.53
N PHE A 257 -10.13 -15.58 7.76
CA PHE A 257 -9.62 -16.78 7.10
C PHE A 257 -9.55 -17.95 8.10
N SER A 258 -10.39 -17.97 9.13
CA SER A 258 -10.48 -19.08 10.10
C SER A 258 -11.79 -19.87 10.09
N ASP A 259 -12.81 -19.53 9.28
CA ASP A 259 -14.09 -20.28 9.27
C ASP A 259 -14.63 -20.57 7.86
N ARG A 260 -13.77 -20.94 6.91
CA ARG A 260 -14.23 -21.82 5.83
C ARG A 260 -14.16 -23.25 6.34
N LYS A 261 -15.13 -23.64 7.17
CA LYS A 261 -15.55 -25.04 7.22
C LYS A 261 -15.85 -25.44 5.78
N PHE A 262 -15.09 -26.40 5.28
CA PHE A 262 -15.37 -27.08 4.03
C PHE A 262 -16.78 -27.67 4.13
N SER A 263 -17.78 -27.00 3.58
CA SER A 263 -19.04 -27.67 3.25
C SER A 263 -18.76 -28.53 2.02
N ILE A 264 -18.33 -29.76 2.29
CA ILE A 264 -18.49 -30.88 1.38
C ILE A 264 -20.00 -31.02 1.19
N ILE A 265 -20.54 -30.43 0.12
CA ILE A 265 -21.82 -30.87 -0.41
C ILE A 265 -21.46 -31.88 -1.49
N SER A 266 -21.61 -33.14 -1.12
CA SER A 266 -21.60 -34.30 -1.99
C SER A 266 -22.43 -34.01 -3.24
N ARG A 267 -21.84 -34.28 -4.41
CA ARG A 267 -22.56 -34.41 -5.66
C ARG A 267 -23.54 -35.58 -5.52
N VAL A 268 -24.81 -35.27 -5.24
CA VAL A 268 -25.90 -36.22 -5.44
C VAL A 268 -26.47 -35.95 -6.83
N SER A 269 -26.58 -37.06 -7.56
CA SER A 269 -27.02 -37.19 -8.94
C SER A 269 -28.30 -36.40 -9.21
N ILE A 270 -28.32 -35.77 -10.38
CA ILE A 270 -29.57 -35.43 -11.08
C ILE A 270 -30.25 -36.75 -11.37
N ASP A 271 -31.35 -37.02 -10.68
CA ASP A 271 -32.50 -37.79 -11.15
C ASP A 271 -33.52 -37.81 -10.01
N ASP A 272 -34.60 -37.03 -10.19
CA ASP A 272 -35.98 -37.38 -9.84
C ASP A 272 -36.83 -36.11 -9.87
N VAL A 273 -37.39 -35.87 -11.07
CA VAL A 273 -38.49 -34.95 -11.32
C VAL A 273 -39.78 -35.81 -11.32
N PHE A 274 -40.84 -35.32 -10.67
CA PHE A 274 -42.23 -35.80 -10.64
C PHE A 274 -42.61 -36.95 -9.68
N ASN A 275 -43.17 -36.56 -8.54
CA ASN A 275 -44.51 -36.96 -8.03
C ASN A 275 -44.74 -36.17 -6.73
N GLY A 276 -45.84 -35.47 -6.48
CA GLY A 276 -47.20 -35.84 -6.76
C GLY A 276 -47.93 -36.07 -5.43
N ASN A 277 -48.58 -35.00 -4.95
CA ASN A 277 -49.88 -35.03 -4.26
C ASN A 277 -50.01 -35.21 -2.72
N LEU A 278 -50.97 -34.41 -2.21
CA LEU A 278 -51.90 -34.59 -1.07
C LEU A 278 -51.56 -34.01 0.33
N THR A 279 -52.27 -32.89 0.64
CA THR A 279 -53.11 -32.60 1.85
C THR A 279 -52.59 -32.92 3.25
N SER A 280 -52.94 -32.23 4.34
CA SER A 280 -53.67 -30.99 4.67
C SER A 280 -53.73 -30.94 6.20
N GLN A 281 -53.89 -29.73 6.77
CA GLN A 281 -54.34 -29.49 8.17
C GLN A 281 -53.35 -29.93 9.25
N SER A 282 -53.26 -29.33 10.43
CA SER A 282 -53.75 -28.12 11.11
C SER A 282 -52.96 -28.12 12.45
N THR A 283 -52.76 -27.05 13.21
CA THR A 283 -53.74 -26.47 14.14
C THR A 283 -52.94 -25.47 14.99
N TRP A 284 -53.37 -24.20 14.96
CA TRP A 284 -53.44 -23.24 16.06
C TRP A 284 -52.25 -23.00 17.02
N MET A 285 -51.76 -21.76 16.97
CA MET A 285 -51.71 -20.78 18.08
C MET A 285 -51.79 -21.33 19.51
N GLU A 286 -50.76 -21.06 20.33
CA GLU A 286 -50.79 -19.98 21.34
C GLU A 286 -49.48 -19.90 22.15
N SER A 287 -49.04 -18.66 22.38
CA SER A 287 -48.22 -18.22 23.52
C SER A 287 -49.22 -17.69 24.59
N PRO A 288 -48.89 -17.25 25.83
CA PRO A 288 -47.58 -17.09 26.49
C PRO A 288 -47.56 -17.32 28.05
N LEU A 289 -46.40 -17.05 28.67
CA LEU A 289 -46.14 -16.55 30.05
C LEU A 289 -46.28 -17.41 31.33
N ALA A 290 -45.17 -17.36 32.07
CA ALA A 290 -44.99 -17.22 33.53
C ALA A 290 -45.24 -18.41 34.48
N LEU A 291 -44.20 -18.76 35.25
CA LEU A 291 -44.28 -19.00 36.70
C LEU A 291 -42.88 -19.05 37.32
N TRP A 292 -42.64 -18.18 38.30
CA TRP A 292 -41.50 -18.20 39.22
C TRP A 292 -41.62 -19.38 40.19
N THR A 293 -40.49 -19.86 40.74
CA THR A 293 -40.34 -20.07 42.20
C THR A 293 -38.90 -20.37 42.60
N VAL A 294 -38.46 -19.73 43.68
CA VAL A 294 -37.26 -20.02 44.48
C VAL A 294 -37.72 -20.55 45.84
N SER A 295 -37.06 -21.59 46.36
CA SER A 295 -36.77 -21.96 47.77
C SER A 295 -36.53 -23.48 47.80
N GLY A 296 -35.71 -24.12 48.62
CA GLY A 296 -34.87 -23.73 49.74
C GLY A 296 -34.67 -24.96 50.65
N SER A 297 -33.41 -25.25 51.00
CA SER A 297 -32.95 -25.99 52.19
C SER A 297 -33.27 -27.49 52.40
N GLN A 298 -32.23 -28.32 52.54
CA GLN A 298 -32.08 -29.18 53.73
C GLN A 298 -30.62 -29.60 54.00
N LYS A 299 -30.22 -29.46 55.28
CA LYS A 299 -28.97 -29.87 55.93
C LYS A 299 -29.00 -31.36 56.33
N SER A 300 -27.83 -32.02 56.31
CA SER A 300 -27.31 -32.91 57.38
C SER A 300 -25.80 -33.09 57.15
N GLY A 301 -24.91 -32.71 58.07
CA GLY A 301 -24.35 -33.57 59.14
C GLY A 301 -23.21 -34.43 58.55
N ASP A 302 -21.94 -34.39 58.95
CA ASP A 302 -21.30 -34.31 60.28
C ASP A 302 -19.86 -33.77 60.11
N ARG A 303 -19.36 -32.87 60.99
CA ARG A 303 -18.40 -33.12 62.10
C ARG A 303 -17.15 -33.93 61.68
N SER A 304 -15.91 -33.59 61.99
CA SER A 304 -15.25 -32.62 62.90
C SER A 304 -13.76 -32.66 62.51
N SER A 305 -13.04 -31.54 62.37
CA SER A 305 -12.24 -30.88 63.42
C SER A 305 -11.34 -31.87 64.18
N ILE A 306 -10.03 -31.70 64.24
CA ILE A 306 -9.31 -30.90 65.26
C ILE A 306 -7.81 -31.03 64.92
N GLU A 307 -7.10 -29.95 64.59
CA GLU A 307 -6.33 -29.00 65.44
C GLU A 307 -4.83 -29.32 65.44
N GLY A 308 -4.03 -28.26 65.49
CA GLY A 308 -2.60 -28.30 65.75
C GLY A 308 -1.81 -27.39 64.83
#